data_AF-A0A957ET74-F1
#
_entry.id   AF-A0A957ET74-F1
#
_cell.length_a   1.000
_cell.length_b   1.000
_cell.length_c   1.000
_cell.angle_alpha   90.00
_cell.angle_beta   90.00
_cell.angle_gamma   90.00
#
_symmetry.space_group_name_H-M   'P 1'
#
loop_
_entity.id
_entity.type
_entity.pdbx_description
1 polymer ?
#
loop_
_entity_poly.entity_id
_entity_poly.type
_entity_poly.pdbx_seq_one_letter_code
_entity_poly.pdbx_strand_id
1 'polypeptide(L)'
;MPRIRDLDIYQSQLAPGQHNAITDVAGVAVGHYTLIQGEGAWNGNGPFRTGVTLILPHTGNLYEEKVATAVHTINGFGKVAGFEQVRELGNIETPIALTSTLNVPR
;
A
#
# COMPACT_ATOMS: atom_id res chain seq x y z
N MET A 1 18.27 -9.86 1.69
CA MET A 1 17.39 -10.98 2.10
C MET A 1 16.92 -11.68 0.83
N PRO A 2 16.91 -13.02 0.77
CA PRO A 2 16.39 -13.74 -0.39
C PRO A 2 14.88 -13.52 -0.55
N ARG A 3 14.40 -13.42 -1.78
CA ARG A 3 12.98 -13.42 -2.14
C ARG A 3 12.55 -14.82 -2.54
N ILE A 4 11.24 -15.07 -2.64
CA ILE A 4 10.70 -16.41 -2.89
C ILE A 4 11.26 -17.10 -4.14
N ARG A 5 11.53 -16.34 -5.22
CA ARG A 5 12.11 -16.87 -6.47
C ARG A 5 13.60 -17.23 -6.34
N ASP A 6 14.32 -16.61 -5.40
CA ASP A 6 15.73 -16.92 -5.13
C ASP A 6 15.87 -18.25 -4.34
N LEU A 7 14.76 -18.78 -3.83
CA LEU A 7 14.70 -20.01 -3.03
C LEU A 7 14.32 -21.25 -3.86
N ASP A 8 14.00 -21.10 -5.15
CA ASP A 8 13.57 -22.18 -6.07
C ASP A 8 12.39 -23.04 -5.58
N ILE A 9 11.54 -22.48 -4.71
CA ILE A 9 10.32 -23.12 -4.18
C ILE A 9 9.02 -22.65 -4.86
N TYR A 10 9.13 -21.71 -5.80
CA TYR A 10 7.98 -21.11 -6.47
C TYR A 10 8.28 -20.87 -7.95
N GLN A 11 7.49 -21.49 -8.81
CA GLN A 11 7.56 -21.33 -10.26
C GLN A 11 6.28 -20.66 -10.76
N SER A 12 6.43 -19.59 -11.54
CA SER A 12 5.34 -18.89 -12.21
C SER A 12 5.50 -19.06 -13.71
N GLN A 13 4.39 -19.12 -14.44
CA GLN A 13 4.38 -19.19 -15.90
C GLN A 13 4.85 -17.88 -16.55
N LEU A 14 4.83 -16.76 -15.82
CA LEU A 14 5.27 -15.46 -16.31
C LEU A 14 6.59 -15.03 -15.66
N ALA A 15 7.47 -14.48 -16.50
CA ALA A 15 8.69 -13.82 -16.03
C ALA A 15 8.32 -12.52 -15.29
N PRO A 16 8.99 -12.21 -14.16
CA PRO A 16 8.77 -10.95 -13.48
C PRO A 16 9.42 -9.79 -14.24
N GLY A 17 9.04 -8.56 -13.88
CA GLY A 17 9.81 -7.37 -14.25
C GLY A 17 11.20 -7.35 -13.61
N GLN A 18 11.99 -6.33 -13.96
CA GLN A 18 13.38 -6.20 -13.53
C GLN A 18 13.53 -6.21 -12.00
N HIS A 19 12.65 -5.47 -11.31
CA HIS A 19 12.65 -5.38 -9.87
C HIS A 19 11.77 -6.44 -9.22
N ASN A 20 10.93 -7.16 -9.97
CA ASN A 20 9.91 -8.08 -9.46
C ASN A 20 9.10 -7.40 -8.34
N ALA A 21 8.62 -6.20 -8.63
CA ALA A 21 7.93 -5.30 -7.70
C ALA A 21 6.89 -4.44 -8.44
N ILE A 22 5.96 -3.83 -7.72
CA ILE A 22 4.93 -2.95 -8.32
C ILE A 22 5.54 -1.74 -9.06
N THR A 23 6.74 -1.30 -8.65
CA THR A 23 7.49 -0.21 -9.27
C THR A 23 8.08 -0.57 -10.64
N ASP A 24 7.95 -1.82 -11.09
CA ASP A 24 8.22 -2.18 -12.50
C ASP A 24 7.20 -1.53 -13.45
N VAL A 25 6.05 -1.07 -12.95
CA VAL A 25 5.12 -0.23 -13.70
C VAL A 25 5.68 1.20 -13.73
N ALA A 26 5.99 1.70 -14.93
CA ALA A 26 6.60 3.02 -15.10
C ALA A 26 5.78 4.13 -14.43
N GLY A 27 6.45 4.99 -13.67
CA GLY A 27 5.84 6.09 -12.90
C GLY A 27 5.42 5.71 -11.49
N VAL A 28 5.10 4.43 -11.23
CA VAL A 28 4.68 3.99 -9.89
C VAL A 28 5.84 4.10 -8.91
N ALA A 29 5.59 4.71 -7.75
CA ALA A 29 6.54 4.83 -6.67
C ALA A 29 5.97 4.33 -5.34
N VAL A 30 6.84 3.83 -4.46
CA VAL A 30 6.47 3.33 -3.13
C VAL A 30 7.40 3.95 -2.08
N GLY A 31 6.81 4.42 -0.98
CA GLY A 31 7.53 4.96 0.17
C GLY A 31 7.08 4.32 1.47
N HIS A 32 7.99 4.16 2.42
CA HIS A 32 7.71 3.55 3.72
C HIS A 32 8.17 4.44 4.87
N TYR A 33 7.37 4.50 5.93
CA TYR A 33 7.78 4.97 7.24
C TYR A 33 7.54 3.85 8.25
N THR A 34 8.59 3.48 8.98
CA THR A 34 8.56 2.40 9.98
C THR A 34 8.85 2.98 11.36
N LEU A 35 7.92 2.81 12.29
CA LEU A 35 8.06 3.22 13.69
C LEU A 35 8.26 2.00 14.58
N ILE A 36 9.48 1.84 15.07
CA ILE A 36 9.88 0.85 16.07
C ILE A 36 10.48 1.61 17.24
N GLN A 37 9.73 1.71 18.34
CA GLN A 37 10.14 2.48 19.52
C GLN A 37 9.68 1.82 20.82
N GLY A 38 10.53 1.83 21.84
CA GLY A 38 10.27 1.23 23.15
C GLY A 38 10.36 -0.30 23.16
N GLU A 39 10.38 -0.86 24.37
CA GLU A 39 10.53 -2.29 24.66
C GLU A 39 9.67 -2.71 25.85
N GLY A 40 9.53 -4.01 26.10
CA GLY A 40 8.77 -4.55 27.23
C GLY A 40 7.26 -4.68 26.98
N ALA A 41 6.50 -4.84 28.06
CA ALA A 41 5.05 -5.03 28.00
C ALA A 41 4.30 -3.75 27.66
N TRP A 42 3.10 -3.89 27.07
CA TRP A 42 2.24 -2.75 26.75
C TRP A 42 1.83 -1.98 28.01
N ASN A 43 2.03 -0.66 28.01
CA ASN A 43 1.72 0.22 29.13
C ASN A 43 0.70 1.32 28.80
N GLY A 44 0.05 1.24 27.63
CA GLY A 44 -0.82 2.31 27.10
C GLY A 44 -0.12 3.33 26.21
N ASN A 45 1.22 3.33 26.17
CA ASN A 45 2.03 4.25 25.37
C ASN A 45 3.26 3.56 24.75
N GLY A 46 3.04 2.37 24.21
CA GLY A 46 4.07 1.54 23.59
C GLY A 46 4.26 0.18 24.28
N PRO A 47 5.13 -0.68 23.76
CA PRO A 47 6.04 -0.43 22.62
C PRO A 47 5.30 -0.17 21.29
N PHE A 48 5.83 0.73 20.47
CA PHE A 48 5.27 1.06 19.15
C PHE A 48 5.90 0.18 18.08
N ARG A 49 5.05 -0.50 17.30
CA ARG A 49 5.43 -1.29 16.12
C ARG A 49 4.40 -1.02 15.03
N THR A 50 4.53 0.11 14.36
CA THR A 50 3.55 0.59 13.36
C THR A 50 4.27 1.29 12.20
N GLY A 51 3.51 1.80 11.24
CA GLY A 51 4.06 2.51 10.10
C GLY A 51 2.99 2.96 9.12
N VAL A 52 3.47 3.54 8.02
CA VAL A 52 2.67 3.91 6.86
C VAL A 52 3.44 3.50 5.61
N THR A 53 2.74 2.93 4.63
CA THR A 53 3.24 2.75 3.27
C THR A 53 2.41 3.62 2.32
N LEU A 54 3.07 4.39 1.48
CA LEU A 54 2.43 5.18 0.43
C LEU A 54 2.77 4.57 -0.93
N ILE A 55 1.77 4.51 -1.81
CA ILE A 55 1.91 4.11 -3.20
C ILE A 55 1.41 5.29 -4.04
N LEU A 56 2.29 5.81 -4.90
CA LEU A 56 1.97 6.85 -5.87
C LEU A 56 1.77 6.17 -7.23
N PRO A 57 0.59 6.31 -7.86
CA PRO A 57 0.33 5.79 -9.21
C PRO A 57 1.25 6.39 -10.28
N HIS A 58 1.62 7.66 -10.12
CA HIS A 58 2.69 8.35 -10.84
C HIS A 58 3.23 9.49 -9.96
N THR A 59 4.37 10.07 -10.36
CA THR A 59 5.06 11.13 -9.58
C THR A 59 4.55 12.55 -9.87
N GLY A 60 3.51 12.69 -10.69
CA GLY A 60 2.90 13.98 -11.05
C GLY A 60 1.83 14.44 -10.05
N ASN A 61 1.03 15.41 -10.45
CA ASN A 61 -0.08 15.91 -9.63
C ASN A 61 -1.30 15.00 -9.77
N LEU A 62 -1.47 14.04 -8.86
CA LEU A 62 -2.57 13.07 -8.89
C LEU A 62 -3.97 13.72 -8.89
N TYR A 63 -4.11 14.92 -8.34
CA TYR A 63 -5.40 15.61 -8.34
C TYR A 63 -5.78 16.13 -9.72
N GLU A 64 -4.81 16.64 -10.48
CA GLU A 64 -5.02 17.16 -11.83
C GLU A 64 -4.99 16.02 -12.88
N GLU A 65 -4.12 15.04 -12.67
CA GLU A 65 -3.82 13.92 -13.57
C GLU A 65 -4.32 12.60 -12.96
N LYS A 66 -5.64 12.45 -12.86
CA LYS A 66 -6.27 11.30 -12.19
C LYS A 66 -5.99 9.98 -12.91
N VAL A 67 -5.94 8.88 -12.14
CA VAL A 67 -5.69 7.53 -12.67
C VAL A 67 -6.95 6.66 -12.57
N ALA A 68 -7.32 6.02 -13.68
CA ALA A 68 -8.43 5.07 -13.72
C ALA A 68 -8.21 3.94 -12.71
N THR A 69 -9.20 3.70 -11.85
CA THR A 69 -9.06 2.79 -10.70
C THR A 69 -10.39 2.11 -10.38
N ALA A 70 -10.31 0.90 -9.85
CA ALA A 70 -11.47 0.17 -9.32
C ALA A 70 -11.15 -0.43 -7.95
N VAL A 71 -12.20 -0.67 -7.17
CA VAL A 71 -12.11 -1.35 -5.86
C VAL A 71 -13.09 -2.52 -5.81
N HIS A 72 -12.71 -3.58 -5.11
CA HIS A 72 -13.56 -4.73 -4.86
C HIS A 72 -13.46 -5.16 -3.39
N THR A 73 -14.59 -5.51 -2.78
CA THR A 73 -14.66 -5.94 -1.39
C THR A 73 -15.01 -7.43 -1.33
N ILE A 74 -14.01 -8.27 -1.04
CA ILE A 74 -14.23 -9.71 -0.83
C ILE A 74 -14.91 -9.93 0.54
N ASN A 75 -14.42 -9.26 1.58
CA ASN A 75 -15.02 -9.25 2.91
C ASN A 75 -14.89 -7.85 3.53
N GLY A 76 -15.96 -7.36 4.16
CA GLY A 76 -16.08 -5.99 4.65
C GLY A 76 -15.50 -5.73 6.04
N PHE A 77 -14.73 -6.64 6.65
CA PHE A 77 -14.20 -6.46 8.02
C PHE A 77 -12.99 -5.49 8.10
N GLY A 78 -12.87 -4.55 7.16
CA GLY A 78 -11.82 -3.52 7.11
C GLY A 78 -12.38 -2.11 7.34
N LYS A 79 -11.49 -1.15 7.63
CA LYS A 79 -11.84 0.28 7.72
C LYS A 79 -11.06 0.98 6.61
N VAL A 80 -11.78 1.53 5.64
CA VAL A 80 -11.19 2.12 4.44
C VAL A 80 -11.86 3.44 4.12
N ALA A 81 -11.07 4.41 3.69
CA ALA A 81 -11.55 5.72 3.24
C ALA A 81 -11.41 5.83 1.72
N GLY A 82 -12.35 6.52 1.06
CA GLY A 82 -12.30 6.85 -0.36
C GLY A 82 -12.93 5.83 -1.33
N PHE A 83 -13.38 4.67 -0.87
CA PHE A 83 -13.93 3.62 -1.76
C PHE A 83 -15.16 4.08 -2.57
N GLU A 84 -16.09 4.82 -1.97
CA GLU A 84 -17.30 5.23 -2.69
C GLU A 84 -17.00 6.20 -3.83
N GLN A 85 -16.04 7.12 -3.65
CA GLN A 85 -15.62 8.01 -4.73
C GLN A 85 -14.99 7.23 -5.90
N VAL A 86 -14.19 6.20 -5.60
CA VAL A 86 -13.62 5.35 -6.65
C VAL A 86 -14.70 4.56 -7.38
N ARG A 87 -15.72 4.07 -6.67
CA ARG A 87 -16.86 3.37 -7.30
C ARG A 87 -17.70 4.29 -8.18
N GLU A 88 -17.89 5.53 -7.77
CA GLU A 88 -18.69 6.51 -8.50
C GLU A 88 -17.94 7.09 -9.72
N LEU A 89 -16.68 7.51 -9.53
CA LEU A 89 -15.93 8.25 -10.55
C LEU A 89 -14.94 7.39 -11.33
N GLY A 90 -14.67 6.16 -10.88
CA GLY A 90 -13.75 5.24 -11.54
C GLY A 90 -12.29 5.71 -11.57
N ASN A 91 -11.89 6.60 -10.66
CA ASN A 91 -10.54 7.15 -10.62
C ASN A 91 -10.05 7.41 -9.18
N ILE A 92 -8.73 7.55 -9.04
CA ILE A 92 -8.10 8.09 -7.83
C ILE A 92 -7.40 9.41 -8.14
N GLU A 93 -7.39 10.26 -7.12
CA GLU A 93 -6.83 11.61 -7.19
C GLU A 93 -5.83 11.90 -6.06
N THR A 94 -5.42 10.85 -5.35
CA THR A 94 -4.51 10.90 -4.19
C THR A 94 -3.60 9.67 -4.15
N PRO A 95 -2.49 9.70 -3.40
CA PRO A 95 -1.70 8.51 -3.12
C PRO A 95 -2.52 7.46 -2.36
N ILE A 96 -2.22 6.18 -2.58
CA ILE A 96 -2.81 5.09 -1.80
C ILE A 96 -1.98 4.92 -0.53
N ALA A 97 -2.62 5.06 0.64
CA ALA A 97 -1.98 4.91 1.93
C ALA A 97 -2.42 3.61 2.64
N LEU A 98 -1.44 2.88 3.17
CA LEU A 98 -1.66 1.67 3.99
C LEU A 98 -1.12 1.92 5.39
N THR A 99 -1.98 1.75 6.41
CA THR A 99 -1.61 1.90 7.82
C THR A 99 -2.49 1.01 8.72
N SER A 100 -2.32 1.10 10.04
CA SER A 100 -3.11 0.33 11.01
C SER A 100 -4.55 0.86 11.11
N THR A 101 -5.47 -0.01 11.51
CA THR A 101 -6.92 0.26 11.53
C THR A 101 -7.32 1.54 12.26
N LEU A 102 -6.64 1.87 13.37
CA LEU A 102 -6.97 3.05 14.19
C LEU A 102 -6.29 4.34 13.70
N ASN A 103 -5.40 4.25 12.72
CA ASN A 103 -4.72 5.39 12.10
C ASN A 103 -5.43 5.88 10.83
N VAL A 104 -6.49 5.21 10.39
CA VAL A 104 -7.34 5.70 9.30
C VAL A 104 -8.19 6.87 9.86
N PRO A 105 -8.15 8.07 9.24
CA PRO A 105 -8.98 9.19 9.66
C PRO A 105 -10.47 8.82 9.65
N ARG A 106 -11.23 9.41 10.57
CA ARG A 106 -12.70 9.29 10.59
C ARG A 106 -13.33 10.28 9.63
#